data_AF-W7JCI7-F1
#
_entry.id   AF-W7JCI7-F1
#
_cell.length_a   1.000
_cell.length_b   1.000
_cell.length_c   1.000
_cell.angle_alpha   90.00
_cell.angle_beta   90.00
_cell.angle_gamma   90.00
#
_symmetry.space_group_name_H-M   'P 1'
#
loop_
_entity.id
_entity.type
_entity.pdbx_description
1 polymer ?
#
loop_
_entity_poly.entity_id
_entity_poly.type
_entity_poly.pdbx_seq_one_letter_code
_entity_poly.pdbx_strand_id
1 'polypeptide(L)'
;MLAKNCKMCKLEYKLRNEWDELEIDEHDDYMDVTVECFEKLLENDKNLENYQENYEIRALVAYMLHELRRGYINEQKMKFKNFLHKLKEKRINEPIDTLNNDEQDEWNKIKSGKIKSDEEWKSYQLQTWEYLIKMEYYKNKYSQNV
;
A
#
# COMPACT_ATOMS: atom_id res chain seq x y z
N MET A 1 -40.93 -1.25 -13.09
CA MET A 1 -39.85 -0.26 -12.78
C MET A 1 -38.62 -0.88 -12.07
N LEU A 2 -38.32 -2.18 -12.23
CA LEU A 2 -37.26 -2.86 -11.45
C LEU A 2 -35.93 -3.09 -12.21
N ALA A 3 -35.87 -2.84 -13.52
CA ALA A 3 -34.69 -3.18 -14.34
C ALA A 3 -33.55 -2.13 -14.30
N LYS A 4 -33.79 -0.89 -13.82
CA LYS A 4 -32.78 0.19 -13.83
C LYS A 4 -31.63 -0.02 -12.83
N ASN A 5 -31.89 -0.68 -11.70
CA ASN A 5 -30.85 -0.91 -10.67
C ASN A 5 -29.83 -1.99 -11.04
N CYS A 6 -30.17 -2.93 -11.95
CA CYS A 6 -29.32 -4.08 -12.25
C CYS A 6 -28.07 -3.71 -13.08
N LYS A 7 -28.12 -2.64 -13.88
CA LYS A 7 -27.03 -2.24 -14.79
C LYS A 7 -25.85 -1.59 -14.07
N MET A 8 -26.12 -0.63 -13.18
CA MET A 8 -25.06 0.00 -12.38
C MET A 8 -24.39 -1.01 -11.44
N CYS A 9 -25.14 -1.97 -10.90
CA CYS A 9 -24.57 -3.03 -10.07
C CYS A 9 -23.53 -3.88 -10.83
N LYS A 10 -23.72 -4.15 -12.14
CA LYS A 10 -22.75 -4.89 -12.94
C LYS A 10 -21.47 -4.09 -13.20
N LEU A 11 -21.61 -2.81 -13.55
CA LEU A 11 -20.46 -1.93 -13.76
C LEU A 11 -19.66 -1.75 -12.47
N GLU A 12 -20.34 -1.45 -11.36
CA GLU A 12 -19.69 -1.33 -10.05
C GLU A 12 -18.97 -2.62 -9.65
N TYR A 13 -19.61 -3.78 -9.85
CA TYR A 13 -18.99 -5.08 -9.57
C TYR A 13 -17.72 -5.28 -10.39
N LYS A 14 -17.74 -4.97 -11.70
CA LYS A 14 -16.56 -5.07 -12.56
C LYS A 14 -15.43 -4.18 -12.05
N LEU A 15 -15.73 -2.92 -11.73
CA LEU A 15 -14.74 -1.96 -11.26
C LEU A 15 -14.15 -2.35 -9.89
N ARG A 16 -14.96 -2.94 -9.01
CA ARG A 16 -14.49 -3.49 -7.74
C ARG A 16 -13.55 -4.66 -7.94
N ASN A 17 -13.88 -5.60 -8.84
CA ASN A 17 -12.98 -6.70 -9.14
C ASN A 17 -11.64 -6.21 -9.71
N GLU A 18 -11.67 -5.27 -10.67
CA GLU A 18 -10.43 -4.67 -11.20
C GLU A 18 -9.63 -3.95 -10.11
N TRP A 19 -10.29 -3.36 -9.11
CA TRP A 19 -9.63 -2.72 -7.98
C TRP A 19 -9.03 -3.74 -7.01
N ASP A 20 -9.78 -4.80 -6.68
CA ASP A 20 -9.36 -5.86 -5.77
C ASP A 20 -8.14 -6.61 -6.34
N GLU A 21 -8.09 -6.82 -7.66
CA GLU A 21 -6.89 -7.35 -8.36
C GLU A 21 -5.64 -6.48 -8.08
N LEU A 22 -5.78 -5.15 -8.03
CA LEU A 22 -4.68 -4.25 -7.71
C LEU A 22 -4.32 -4.24 -6.21
N GLU A 23 -5.19 -4.72 -5.31
CA GLU A 23 -4.90 -4.81 -3.87
C GLU A 23 -4.21 -6.13 -3.49
N ILE A 24 -4.48 -7.22 -4.23
CA ILE A 24 -3.88 -8.54 -3.97
C ILE A 24 -2.38 -8.52 -4.21
N ASP A 25 -1.92 -8.01 -5.35
CA ASP A 25 -0.49 -7.91 -5.70
C ASP A 25 0.32 -7.06 -4.70
N GLU A 26 -0.36 -6.21 -3.93
CA GLU A 26 0.24 -5.23 -3.03
C GLU A 26 0.48 -5.77 -1.61
N HIS A 27 -0.45 -6.57 -1.10
CA HIS A 27 -0.43 -7.02 0.29
C HIS A 27 0.67 -8.03 0.59
N ASP A 28 0.96 -8.91 -0.36
CA ASP A 28 2.00 -9.93 -0.22
C ASP A 28 3.40 -9.28 -0.23
N ASP A 29 3.63 -8.32 -1.12
CA ASP A 29 4.93 -7.65 -1.29
C ASP A 29 5.40 -6.84 -0.07
N TYR A 30 4.49 -6.15 0.63
CA TYR A 30 4.85 -5.27 1.75
C TYR A 30 5.26 -6.06 3.02
N MET A 31 4.52 -7.11 3.33
CA MET A 31 4.75 -7.92 4.54
C MET A 31 6.05 -8.70 4.40
N ASP A 32 6.32 -9.24 3.22
CA ASP A 32 7.54 -9.99 2.95
C ASP A 32 8.79 -9.12 3.13
N VAL A 33 8.79 -7.89 2.57
CA VAL A 33 9.90 -6.95 2.77
C VAL A 33 10.12 -6.62 4.25
N THR A 34 9.03 -6.38 4.99
CA THR A 34 9.13 -6.09 6.43
C THR A 34 9.73 -7.27 7.20
N VAL A 35 9.23 -8.49 6.96
CA VAL A 35 9.70 -9.70 7.63
C VAL A 35 11.17 -9.96 7.29
N GLU A 36 11.54 -9.97 6.01
CA GLU A 36 12.91 -10.25 5.57
C GLU A 36 13.92 -9.26 6.18
N CYS A 37 13.59 -7.96 6.19
CA CYS A 37 14.46 -6.95 6.78
C CYS A 37 14.57 -7.10 8.29
N PHE A 38 13.47 -7.44 8.96
CA PHE A 38 13.46 -7.67 10.40
C PHE A 38 14.30 -8.91 10.79
N GLU A 39 14.17 -10.00 10.05
CA GLU A 39 14.97 -11.22 10.24
C GLU A 39 16.46 -10.97 10.05
N LYS A 40 16.86 -10.27 8.98
CA LYS A 40 18.27 -9.87 8.74
C LYS A 40 18.86 -9.08 9.91
N LEU A 41 18.06 -8.21 10.53
CA LEU A 41 18.48 -7.43 11.68
C LEU A 41 18.63 -8.30 12.95
N LEU A 42 17.72 -9.26 13.16
CA LEU A 42 17.79 -10.20 14.29
C LEU A 42 18.98 -11.17 14.19
N GLU A 43 19.36 -11.60 12.99
CA GLU A 43 20.52 -12.48 12.79
C GLU A 43 21.84 -11.83 13.23
N ASN A 44 21.97 -10.51 13.06
CA ASN A 44 23.16 -9.75 13.47
C ASN A 44 23.30 -9.60 15.00
N ASP A 45 22.27 -9.96 15.75
CA ASP A 45 22.05 -9.51 17.12
C ASP A 45 22.19 -10.61 18.19
N LYS A 46 22.41 -11.87 17.78
CA LYS A 46 22.34 -13.04 18.68
C LYS A 46 23.28 -13.01 19.90
N ASN A 47 24.22 -12.07 19.98
CA ASN A 47 25.20 -11.92 21.06
C ASN A 47 25.36 -10.48 21.59
N LEU A 48 24.42 -9.56 21.34
CA LEU A 48 24.57 -8.15 21.73
C LEU A 48 23.86 -7.79 23.05
N GLU A 49 24.55 -7.03 23.89
CA GLU A 49 24.09 -6.56 25.21
C GLU A 49 22.84 -5.66 25.13
N ASN A 50 22.62 -5.02 23.98
CA ASN A 50 21.50 -4.08 23.72
C ASN A 50 20.37 -4.67 22.87
N TYR A 51 20.23 -6.01 22.84
CA TYR A 51 19.23 -6.72 22.01
C TYR A 51 17.81 -6.16 22.18
N GLN A 52 17.37 -5.94 23.43
CA GLN A 52 16.02 -5.48 23.73
C GLN A 52 15.74 -4.07 23.19
N GLU A 53 16.68 -3.13 23.40
CA GLU A 53 16.53 -1.75 22.92
C GLU A 53 16.51 -1.68 21.38
N ASN A 54 17.39 -2.46 20.71
CA ASN A 54 17.41 -2.53 19.25
C ASN A 54 16.11 -3.15 18.71
N TYR A 55 15.61 -4.21 19.35
CA TYR A 55 14.32 -4.82 19.00
C TYR A 55 13.17 -3.81 19.07
N GLU A 56 13.08 -3.03 20.15
CA GLU A 56 12.04 -2.02 20.34
C GLU A 56 12.09 -0.91 19.27
N ILE A 57 13.29 -0.44 18.92
CA ILE A 57 13.47 0.55 17.84
C ILE A 57 13.02 -0.02 16.50
N ARG A 58 13.41 -1.26 16.17
CA ARG A 58 13.02 -1.93 14.92
C ARG A 58 11.52 -2.16 14.84
N ALA A 59 10.90 -2.57 15.95
CA ALA A 59 9.45 -2.73 16.05
C ALA A 59 8.73 -1.39 15.85
N LEU A 60 9.25 -0.30 16.42
CA LEU A 60 8.72 1.04 16.20
C LEU A 60 8.82 1.47 14.72
N VAL A 61 9.94 1.19 14.04
CA VAL A 61 10.10 1.46 12.60
C VAL A 61 9.08 0.68 11.77
N ALA A 62 8.92 -0.62 12.04
CA ALA A 62 7.92 -1.45 11.37
C ALA A 62 6.49 -0.90 11.57
N TYR A 63 6.16 -0.47 12.80
CA TYR A 63 4.87 0.14 13.11
C TYR A 63 4.65 1.47 12.38
N MET A 64 5.65 2.35 12.34
CA MET A 64 5.56 3.62 11.60
C MET A 64 5.36 3.37 10.10
N LEU A 65 6.08 2.40 9.52
CA LEU A 65 5.90 2.01 8.13
C LEU A 65 4.48 1.48 7.88
N HIS A 66 3.94 0.68 8.79
CA HIS A 66 2.56 0.20 8.72
C HIS A 66 1.54 1.35 8.70
N GLU A 67 1.62 2.30 9.63
CA GLU A 67 0.67 3.40 9.71
C GLU A 67 0.76 4.35 8.51
N LEU A 68 1.98 4.62 8.01
CA LEU A 68 2.16 5.37 6.77
C LEU A 68 1.49 4.64 5.61
N ARG A 69 1.73 3.33 5.44
CA ARG A 69 1.11 2.53 4.38
C ARG A 69 -0.41 2.58 4.45
N ARG A 70 -0.96 2.39 5.65
CA ARG A 70 -2.40 2.48 5.90
C ARG A 70 -2.96 3.82 5.45
N GLY A 71 -2.25 4.93 5.67
CA GLY A 71 -2.59 6.25 5.15
C GLY A 71 -2.68 6.29 3.63
N TYR A 72 -1.66 5.81 2.92
CA TYR A 72 -1.64 5.72 1.45
C TYR A 72 -2.81 4.88 0.91
N ILE A 73 -3.04 3.69 1.46
CA ILE A 73 -4.14 2.80 1.06
C ILE A 73 -5.49 3.52 1.23
N ASN A 74 -5.68 4.22 2.36
CA ASN A 74 -6.92 4.95 2.61
C ASN A 74 -7.16 6.08 1.58
N GLU A 75 -6.12 6.82 1.21
CA GLU A 75 -6.22 7.87 0.19
C GLU A 75 -6.66 7.28 -1.16
N GLN A 76 -6.04 6.16 -1.57
CA GLN A 76 -6.37 5.48 -2.82
C GLN A 76 -7.79 4.91 -2.80
N LYS A 77 -8.20 4.28 -1.69
CA LYS A 77 -9.58 3.82 -1.47
C LYS A 77 -10.60 4.96 -1.55
N MET A 78 -10.27 6.15 -1.04
CA MET A 78 -11.13 7.32 -1.16
C MET A 78 -11.27 7.80 -2.60
N LYS A 79 -10.19 7.83 -3.39
CA LYS A 79 -10.24 8.18 -4.82
C LYS A 79 -11.18 7.25 -5.59
N PHE A 80 -11.05 5.94 -5.38
CA PHE A 80 -11.93 4.95 -6.01
C PHE A 80 -13.40 5.10 -5.58
N LYS A 81 -13.66 5.26 -4.27
CA LYS A 81 -15.02 5.49 -3.76
C LYS A 81 -15.67 6.74 -4.35
N ASN A 82 -14.92 7.82 -4.47
CA ASN A 82 -15.40 9.07 -5.07
C ASN A 82 -15.74 8.87 -6.55
N PHE A 83 -14.93 8.13 -7.29
CA PHE A 83 -15.22 7.78 -8.68
C PHE A 83 -16.52 6.97 -8.83
N LEU A 84 -16.69 5.90 -8.04
CA LEU A 84 -17.92 5.11 -8.02
C LEU A 84 -19.14 5.96 -7.65
N HIS A 85 -18.99 6.88 -6.70
CA HIS A 85 -20.06 7.79 -6.31
C HIS A 85 -20.50 8.69 -7.47
N LYS A 86 -19.55 9.35 -8.16
CA LYS A 86 -19.84 10.17 -9.34
C LYS A 86 -20.54 9.36 -10.44
N LEU A 87 -20.09 8.13 -10.70
CA LEU A 87 -20.75 7.25 -11.66
C LEU A 87 -22.20 6.97 -11.24
N LYS A 88 -22.42 6.62 -9.97
CA LYS A 88 -23.76 6.35 -9.45
C LYS A 88 -24.70 7.54 -9.64
N GLU A 89 -24.23 8.76 -9.37
CA GLU A 89 -25.00 9.98 -9.60
C GLU A 89 -25.37 10.17 -11.07
N LYS A 90 -24.41 10.01 -11.99
CA LYS A 90 -24.67 10.10 -13.44
C LYS A 90 -25.67 9.05 -13.92
N ARG A 91 -25.57 7.82 -13.40
CA ARG A 91 -26.43 6.70 -13.81
C ARG A 91 -27.87 6.78 -13.32
N ILE A 92 -28.20 7.71 -12.41
CA ILE A 92 -29.59 8.02 -12.06
C ILE A 92 -30.34 8.51 -13.30
N ASN A 93 -29.70 9.38 -14.09
CA ASN A 93 -30.28 9.98 -15.28
C ASN A 93 -30.02 9.13 -16.53
N GLU A 94 -28.85 8.49 -16.61
CA GLU A 94 -28.42 7.71 -17.77
C GLU A 94 -28.04 6.27 -17.38
N PRO A 95 -28.99 5.32 -17.33
CA PRO A 95 -28.75 3.97 -16.81
C PRO A 95 -28.03 3.06 -17.83
N ILE A 96 -26.73 3.32 -18.03
CA ILE A 96 -25.80 2.53 -18.82
C ILE A 96 -24.82 1.75 -17.93
N ASP A 97 -24.42 0.56 -18.37
CA ASP A 97 -23.52 -0.38 -17.66
C ASP A 97 -22.07 -0.35 -18.17
N THR A 98 -21.72 0.66 -18.95
CA THR A 98 -20.37 0.87 -19.49
C THR A 98 -19.84 2.24 -19.08
N LEU A 99 -18.52 2.38 -19.04
CA LEU A 99 -17.87 3.69 -18.99
C LEU A 99 -17.89 4.30 -20.39
N ASN A 100 -18.10 5.61 -20.49
CA ASN A 100 -17.76 6.37 -21.69
C ASN A 100 -16.25 6.67 -21.72
N ASN A 101 -15.77 7.33 -22.78
CA ASN A 101 -14.33 7.60 -22.94
C ASN A 101 -13.75 8.41 -21.77
N ASP A 102 -14.41 9.50 -21.37
CA ASP A 102 -13.94 10.36 -20.27
C ASP A 102 -13.90 9.61 -18.93
N GLU A 103 -14.90 8.78 -18.66
CA GLU A 103 -14.98 7.96 -17.46
C GLU A 103 -13.94 6.84 -17.46
N GLN A 104 -13.66 6.25 -18.62
CA GLN A 104 -12.59 5.27 -18.78
C GLN A 104 -11.21 5.91 -18.58
N ASP A 105 -11.01 7.13 -19.06
CA ASP A 105 -9.78 7.88 -18.85
C ASP A 105 -9.59 8.26 -17.37
N GLU A 106 -10.65 8.69 -16.67
CA GLU A 106 -10.62 8.91 -15.21
C GLU A 106 -10.29 7.61 -14.46
N TRP A 107 -10.92 6.49 -14.85
CA TRP A 107 -10.63 5.19 -14.25
C TRP A 107 -9.18 4.75 -14.45
N ASN A 108 -8.66 4.88 -15.66
CA ASN A 108 -7.27 4.55 -15.98
C ASN A 108 -6.29 5.42 -15.17
N LYS A 109 -6.58 6.73 -15.02
CA LYS A 109 -5.77 7.62 -14.18
C LYS A 109 -5.75 7.19 -12.72
N ILE A 110 -6.89 6.75 -12.17
CA ILE A 110 -6.98 6.23 -10.80
C ILE A 110 -6.12 4.97 -10.65
N LYS A 111 -6.22 4.01 -11.57
CA LYS A 111 -5.41 2.77 -11.55
C LYS A 111 -3.92 3.07 -11.64
N SER A 112 -3.49 3.86 -12.63
CA SER A 112 -2.08 4.25 -12.77
C SER A 112 -1.56 5.04 -11.57
N GLY A 113 -2.40 5.89 -10.98
CA GLY A 113 -2.07 6.63 -9.76
C GLY A 113 -1.87 5.73 -8.54
N LYS A 114 -2.67 4.67 -8.40
CA LYS A 114 -2.48 3.64 -7.37
C LYS A 114 -1.16 2.90 -7.57
N ILE A 115 -0.94 2.34 -8.76
CA ILE A 115 0.28 1.58 -9.09
C ILE A 115 1.54 2.41 -8.80
N LYS A 116 1.59 3.66 -9.26
CA LYS A 116 2.73 4.54 -9.00
C LYS A 116 2.93 4.81 -7.50
N SER A 117 1.84 5.02 -6.76
CA SER A 117 1.87 5.21 -5.31
C SER A 117 2.40 3.98 -4.58
N ASP A 118 2.12 2.79 -5.09
CA ASP A 118 2.60 1.52 -4.52
C ASP A 118 4.08 1.30 -4.81
N GLU A 119 4.53 1.61 -6.02
CA GLU A 119 5.95 1.59 -6.39
C GLU A 119 6.77 2.58 -5.54
N GLU A 120 6.26 3.80 -5.36
CA GLU A 120 6.88 4.82 -4.51
C GLU A 120 6.96 4.35 -3.05
N TRP A 121 5.89 3.74 -2.54
CA TRP A 121 5.87 3.17 -1.19
C TRP A 121 6.90 2.06 -1.00
N LYS A 122 6.98 1.11 -1.95
CA LYS A 122 7.96 0.02 -1.92
C LYS A 122 9.39 0.56 -1.87
N SER A 123 9.69 1.56 -2.70
CA SER A 123 10.99 2.23 -2.70
C SER A 123 11.30 2.90 -1.35
N TYR A 124 10.33 3.63 -0.78
CA TYR A 124 10.47 4.27 0.52
C TYR A 124 10.72 3.27 1.66
N GLN A 125 9.96 2.18 1.69
CA GLN A 125 10.10 1.10 2.68
C GLN A 125 11.49 0.48 2.62
N LEU A 126 11.97 0.11 1.42
CA LEU A 126 13.30 -0.47 1.22
C LEU A 126 14.41 0.49 1.67
N GLN A 127 14.34 1.75 1.27
CA GLN A 127 15.33 2.76 1.68
C GLN A 127 15.35 2.97 3.20
N THR A 128 14.20 2.92 3.85
CA THR A 128 14.09 3.05 5.31
C THR A 128 14.79 1.88 6.01
N TRP A 129 14.52 0.64 5.57
CA TRP A 129 15.18 -0.54 6.13
C TRP A 129 16.69 -0.54 5.84
N GLU A 130 17.11 -0.22 4.62
CA GLU A 130 18.54 -0.12 4.29
C GLU A 130 19.27 0.91 5.17
N TYR A 131 18.63 2.05 5.42
CA TYR A 131 19.19 3.07 6.29
C TYR A 131 19.36 2.56 7.71
N LEU A 132 18.34 1.91 8.28
CA LEU A 132 18.40 1.33 9.62
C LEU A 132 19.51 0.28 9.74
N ILE A 133 19.59 -0.65 8.78
CA ILE A 133 20.64 -1.68 8.73
C ILE A 133 22.03 -1.04 8.69
N LYS A 134 22.25 -0.05 7.83
CA LYS A 134 23.53 0.68 7.74
C LYS A 134 23.88 1.37 9.05
N MET A 135 22.92 2.07 9.66
CA MET A 135 23.11 2.79 10.92
C MET A 135 23.52 1.85 12.06
N GLU A 136 22.84 0.73 12.22
CA GLU A 136 23.17 -0.25 13.26
C GLU A 136 24.53 -0.93 13.01
N TYR A 137 24.84 -1.26 11.75
CA TYR A 137 26.17 -1.78 11.39
C TYR A 137 27.29 -0.81 11.77
N TYR A 138 27.14 0.49 11.47
CA TYR A 138 28.14 1.48 11.86
C TYR A 138 28.25 1.63 13.37
N LYS A 139 27.12 1.70 14.09
CA LYS A 139 27.11 1.80 15.57
C LYS A 139 27.91 0.64 16.19
N ASN A 140 27.65 -0.59 15.75
CA ASN A 140 28.33 -1.79 16.26
C ASN A 140 29.84 -1.80 15.94
N LYS A 141 30.25 -1.34 14.75
CA LYS A 141 31.68 -1.28 14.37
C LYS A 141 32.49 -0.29 15.23
N TYR A 142 31.91 0.84 15.61
CA TYR A 142 32.61 1.84 16.43
C TYR A 142 32.57 1.51 17.93
N SER A 143 31.53 0.81 18.40
CA SER A 143 31.47 0.33 19.79
C SER A 143 32.46 -0.79 20.11
N GLN A 144 32.95 -1.54 19.11
CA GLN A 144 33.95 -2.61 19.29
C GLN A 144 35.42 -2.12 19.26
N ASN A 145 35.66 -0.84 18.94
CA ASN A 145 37.01 -0.26 18.84
C ASN A 145 37.35 0.64 20.06
N VAL A 146 36.62 0.50 21.17
CA VAL A 146 36.87 1.20 22.44
C VAL A 146 37.28 0.20 23.50
#